data_AF-A0A813GTK4-F1
#
_entry.id   AF-A0A813GTK4-F1
#
_cell.length_a   1.000
_cell.length_b   1.000
_cell.length_c   1.000
_cell.angle_alpha   90.00
_cell.angle_beta   90.00
_cell.angle_gamma   90.00
#
_symmetry.space_group_name_H-M   'P 1'
#
loop_
_entity.id
_entity.type
_entity.pdbx_description
1 polymer ?
#
loop_
_entity_poly.entity_id
_entity_poly.type
_entity_poly.pdbx_seq_one_letter_code
_entity_poly.pdbx_strand_id
1 'polypeptide(L)'
;IHVRRYRLQMKKSGSKLPRAEMEEIGPHMNLSLDRTKDPDKDRWKMAIKTPKAAKPKKEKNVTTKEMGKRVGKFHLGKQDFNSIHTVHHGESKKKKLKAAVAANSAKGEGAAEAAPASKS
;
A
#
# COMPACT_ATOMS: atom_id res chain seq x y z
N ILE A 1 -27.28 31.35 9.44
CA ILE A 1 -25.82 31.02 9.47
C ILE A 1 -25.10 32.15 10.20
N HIS A 2 -24.30 31.86 11.23
CA HIS A 2 -23.54 32.87 11.97
C HIS A 2 -22.06 32.75 11.62
N VAL A 3 -21.45 33.83 11.15
CA VAL A 3 -20.02 33.91 10.85
C VAL A 3 -19.37 34.77 11.93
N ARG A 4 -18.45 34.16 12.68
CA ARG A 4 -17.67 34.81 13.74
C ARG A 4 -16.22 34.39 13.62
N ARG A 5 -15.28 35.35 13.69
CA ARG A 5 -13.83 35.06 13.65
C ARG A 5 -13.20 35.35 15.01
N TYR A 6 -12.57 34.31 15.54
CA TYR A 6 -11.87 34.37 16.82
C TYR A 6 -10.37 34.18 16.63
N ARG A 7 -9.57 34.89 17.43
CA ARG A 7 -8.17 34.58 17.70
C ARG A 7 -8.12 33.49 18.75
N LEU A 8 -7.20 32.56 18.57
CA LEU A 8 -6.88 31.58 19.59
C LEU A 8 -5.73 32.11 20.47
N GLN A 9 -5.99 32.28 21.76
CA GLN A 9 -5.00 32.61 22.78
C GLN A 9 -4.71 31.34 23.59
N MET A 10 -3.45 30.91 23.62
CA MET A 10 -3.04 29.69 24.33
C MET A 10 -2.42 30.06 25.67
N LYS A 11 -3.10 29.72 26.77
CA LYS A 11 -2.62 29.94 28.14
C LYS A 11 -2.03 28.67 28.74
N LYS A 12 -1.17 28.84 29.75
CA LYS A 12 -0.58 27.72 30.50
C LYS A 12 -1.67 27.00 31.31
N SER A 13 -1.75 25.68 31.18
CA SER A 13 -2.79 24.82 31.76
C SER A 13 -2.26 23.77 32.74
N GLY A 14 -0.94 23.71 32.97
CA GLY A 14 -0.30 22.69 33.81
C GLY A 14 -0.18 21.29 33.19
N SER A 15 -0.73 21.05 31.99
CA SER A 15 -0.58 19.80 31.23
C SER A 15 0.15 20.03 29.90
N LYS A 16 0.41 18.96 29.12
CA LYS A 16 1.03 19.06 27.80
C LYS A 16 0.19 19.87 26.79
N LEU A 17 -1.12 19.97 26.98
CA LEU A 17 -2.01 20.72 26.10
C LEU A 17 -2.36 22.08 26.72
N PRO A 18 -2.12 23.22 26.04
CA PRO A 18 -2.44 24.55 26.57
C PRO A 18 -3.95 24.77 26.70
N ARG A 19 -4.34 25.72 27.57
CA ARG A 19 -5.74 26.16 27.68
C ARG A 19 -6.03 27.13 26.55
N ALA A 20 -6.95 26.75 25.67
CA ALA A 20 -7.44 27.60 24.59
C ALA A 20 -8.48 28.60 25.11
N GLU A 21 -8.24 29.88 24.87
CA GLU A 21 -9.22 30.96 25.00
C GLU A 21 -9.41 31.65 23.66
N MET A 22 -10.58 32.23 23.45
CA MET A 22 -11.00 32.81 22.18
C MET A 22 -11.26 34.30 22.35
N GLU A 23 -10.64 35.12 21.52
CA GLU A 23 -10.82 36.58 21.49
C GLU A 23 -11.45 36.97 20.16
N GLU A 24 -12.52 37.77 20.14
CA GLU A 24 -13.19 38.16 18.91
C GLU A 24 -12.39 39.25 18.18
N ILE A 25 -11.92 38.96 16.96
CA ILE A 25 -11.15 39.93 16.14
C ILE A 25 -12.06 40.65 15.13
N GLY A 26 -13.27 40.13 14.89
CA GLY A 26 -14.27 40.70 13.98
C GLY A 26 -14.77 39.70 12.94
N PRO A 27 -15.14 40.16 11.74
CA PRO A 27 -16.52 40.57 11.49
C PRO A 27 -17.55 39.56 12.02
N HIS A 28 -18.55 40.10 12.73
CA HIS A 28 -19.67 39.35 13.27
C HIS A 28 -20.86 39.49 12.32
N MET A 29 -21.24 38.42 11.64
CA MET A 29 -22.30 38.48 10.64
C MET A 29 -23.32 37.36 10.82
N ASN A 30 -24.60 37.72 10.70
CA ASN A 30 -25.71 36.80 10.68
C ASN A 30 -26.25 36.76 9.25
N LEU A 31 -26.06 35.63 8.58
CA LEU A 31 -26.48 35.39 7.22
C LEU A 31 -27.78 34.59 7.22
N SER A 32 -28.79 35.07 6.52
CA SER A 32 -29.96 34.30 6.10
C SER A 32 -29.77 33.83 4.65
N LEU A 33 -30.32 32.66 4.33
CA LEU A 33 -30.34 32.16 2.96
C LEU A 33 -31.65 32.59 2.31
N ASP A 34 -31.57 33.26 1.17
CA ASP A 34 -32.74 33.68 0.39
C ASP A 34 -32.96 32.72 -0.80
N ARG A 35 -32.26 32.96 -1.91
CA ARG A 35 -32.38 32.15 -3.13
C ARG A 35 -31.14 31.30 -3.34
N THR A 36 -31.34 30.08 -3.84
CA THR A 36 -30.26 29.15 -4.20
C THR A 36 -30.33 28.78 -5.69
N LYS A 37 -29.17 28.57 -6.29
CA LYS A 37 -29.04 28.04 -7.65
C LYS A 37 -28.00 26.92 -7.63
N ASP A 38 -28.49 25.70 -7.66
CA ASP A 38 -27.62 24.53 -7.66
C ASP A 38 -26.94 24.35 -9.03
N PRO A 39 -25.68 23.87 -9.05
CA PRO A 39 -25.01 23.56 -10.29
C PRO A 39 -25.63 22.32 -10.95
N ASP A 40 -25.57 22.28 -12.27
CA ASP A 40 -25.87 21.06 -13.01
C ASP A 40 -24.93 19.91 -12.61
N LYS A 41 -25.45 18.68 -12.66
CA LYS A 41 -24.76 17.48 -12.18
C LYS A 41 -23.45 17.24 -12.90
N ASP A 42 -23.37 17.50 -14.20
CA ASP A 42 -22.15 17.25 -14.96
C ASP A 42 -21.08 18.30 -14.66
N ARG A 43 -21.48 19.56 -14.44
CA ARG A 43 -20.58 20.62 -13.99
C ARG A 43 -20.02 20.36 -12.60
N TRP A 44 -20.86 19.88 -11.67
CA TRP A 44 -20.43 19.49 -10.34
C TRP A 44 -19.40 18.36 -10.38
N LYS A 45 -19.66 17.28 -11.15
CA LYS A 45 -18.74 16.15 -11.32
C LYS A 45 -17.37 16.59 -11.86
N MET A 46 -17.35 17.53 -12.81
CA MET A 46 -16.09 18.06 -13.34
C MET A 46 -15.30 18.84 -12.29
N ALA A 47 -15.97 19.70 -11.51
CA ALA A 47 -15.33 20.53 -10.49
C ALA A 47 -14.71 19.72 -9.33
N ILE A 48 -15.36 18.63 -8.91
CA ILE A 48 -14.86 17.78 -7.80
C ILE A 48 -13.83 16.73 -8.23
N LYS A 49 -13.47 16.66 -9.52
CA LYS A 49 -12.55 15.66 -10.04
C LYS A 49 -11.13 15.92 -9.54
N THR A 50 -10.65 15.11 -8.60
CA THR A 50 -9.25 15.17 -8.15
C THR A 50 -8.31 14.69 -9.27
N PRO A 51 -7.17 15.36 -9.53
CA PRO A 51 -6.19 14.90 -10.51
C PRO A 51 -5.65 13.51 -10.14
N LYS A 52 -5.45 12.67 -11.16
CA LYS A 52 -4.95 11.29 -11.00
C LYS A 52 -3.57 11.23 -10.34
N ALA A 53 -2.76 12.28 -10.50
CA ALA A 53 -1.45 12.40 -9.87
C ALA A 53 -1.53 12.57 -8.33
N ALA A 54 -2.54 13.28 -7.81
CA ALA A 54 -2.70 13.51 -6.38
C ALA A 54 -3.28 12.30 -5.63
N LYS A 55 -4.04 11.44 -6.33
CA LYS A 55 -4.60 10.21 -5.79
C LYS A 55 -4.17 9.03 -6.67
N PRO A 56 -2.91 8.56 -6.53
CA PRO A 56 -2.47 7.38 -7.24
C PRO A 56 -3.36 6.19 -6.85
N LYS A 57 -3.89 5.49 -7.86
CA LYS A 57 -4.72 4.33 -7.63
C LYS A 57 -3.86 3.23 -7.01
N LYS A 58 -4.30 2.69 -5.87
CA LYS A 58 -3.64 1.54 -5.27
C LYS A 58 -3.82 0.33 -6.18
N GLU A 59 -2.72 -0.20 -6.68
CA GLU A 59 -2.71 -1.49 -7.37
C GLU A 59 -2.77 -2.61 -6.32
N LYS A 60 -3.75 -3.51 -6.46
CA LYS A 60 -3.92 -4.63 -5.52
C LYS A 60 -2.65 -5.50 -5.54
N ASN A 61 -2.20 -5.93 -4.37
CA ASN A 61 -1.02 -6.77 -4.16
C ASN A 61 0.32 -6.11 -4.51
N VAL A 62 0.39 -4.81 -4.79
CA VAL A 62 1.65 -4.08 -5.00
C VAL A 62 1.80 -3.00 -3.93
N THR A 63 2.87 -3.10 -3.15
CA THR A 63 3.19 -2.12 -2.10
C THR A 63 4.55 -1.50 -2.36
N THR A 64 4.66 -0.18 -2.23
CA THR A 64 5.92 0.55 -2.29
C THR A 64 6.49 0.66 -0.88
N LYS A 65 7.71 0.18 -0.66
CA LYS A 65 8.42 0.34 0.63
C LYS A 65 8.93 1.78 0.80
N GLU A 66 9.30 2.14 2.02
CA GLU A 66 9.83 3.48 2.37
C GLU A 66 11.07 3.87 1.53
N MET A 67 11.88 2.89 1.11
CA MET A 67 13.00 3.07 0.16
C MET A 67 12.59 3.06 -1.33
N GLY A 68 11.30 3.19 -1.67
CA GLY A 68 10.83 3.32 -3.05
C GLY A 68 10.77 2.02 -3.89
N LYS A 69 11.22 0.87 -3.36
CA LYS A 69 11.11 -0.43 -4.05
C LYS A 69 9.66 -0.93 -4.07
N ARG A 70 9.16 -1.33 -5.25
CA ARG A 70 7.84 -1.97 -5.42
C ARG A 70 7.96 -3.46 -5.11
N VAL A 71 7.10 -3.97 -4.22
CA VAL A 71 7.03 -5.38 -3.85
C VAL A 71 5.64 -5.92 -4.17
N GLY A 72 5.58 -6.99 -4.95
CA GLY A 72 4.36 -7.73 -5.25
C GLY A 72 4.12 -8.85 -4.23
N LYS A 73 2.89 -9.00 -3.73
CA LYS A 73 2.50 -10.10 -2.84
C LYS A 73 1.79 -11.19 -3.63
N PHE A 74 2.41 -12.36 -3.70
CA PHE A 74 1.78 -13.57 -4.22
C PHE A 74 1.11 -14.33 -3.06
N HIS A 75 -0.16 -14.73 -3.22
CA HIS A 75 -0.84 -15.57 -2.24
C HIS A 75 -0.92 -16.98 -2.82
N LEU A 76 -0.02 -17.86 -2.36
CA LEU A 76 -0.08 -19.27 -2.72
C LEU A 76 -1.31 -19.89 -2.03
N GLY A 77 -2.15 -20.58 -2.80
CA GLY A 77 -3.25 -21.35 -2.25
C GLY A 77 -2.75 -22.56 -1.46
N LYS A 78 -3.65 -23.23 -0.74
CA LYS A 78 -3.34 -24.51 -0.08
C LYS A 78 -3.01 -25.55 -1.16
N GLN A 79 -1.83 -26.16 -1.10
CA GLN A 79 -1.42 -27.24 -2.00
C GLN A 79 -1.79 -28.58 -1.36
N ASP A 80 -2.81 -29.25 -1.88
CA ASP A 80 -3.24 -30.57 -1.40
C ASP A 80 -2.48 -31.67 -2.17
N PHE A 81 -1.43 -32.22 -1.54
CA PHE A 81 -0.58 -33.25 -2.14
C PHE A 81 -1.17 -34.66 -2.10
N ASN A 82 -2.26 -34.86 -1.33
CA ASN A 82 -2.90 -36.16 -1.16
C ASN A 82 -3.63 -36.66 -2.42
N SER A 83 -3.90 -35.77 -3.39
CA SER A 83 -4.47 -36.13 -4.69
C SER A 83 -3.40 -36.61 -5.70
N ILE A 84 -2.12 -36.37 -5.39
CA ILE A 84 -1.03 -36.65 -6.32
C ILE A 84 -0.69 -38.14 -6.25
N HIS A 85 -1.15 -38.89 -7.25
CA HIS A 85 -0.75 -40.27 -7.45
C HIS A 85 0.64 -40.27 -8.09
N THR A 86 1.64 -40.71 -7.34
CA THR A 86 2.99 -40.93 -7.88
C THR A 86 3.10 -42.32 -8.47
N VAL A 87 3.86 -42.47 -9.56
CA VAL A 87 4.10 -43.79 -10.15
C VAL A 87 4.93 -44.61 -9.15
N HIS A 88 4.36 -45.70 -8.63
CA HIS A 88 5.09 -46.66 -7.81
C HIS A 88 6.07 -47.44 -8.69
N HIS A 89 7.25 -46.88 -8.86
CA HIS A 89 8.35 -47.57 -9.49
C HIS A 89 8.83 -48.73 -8.60
N GLY A 90 9.04 -49.92 -9.17
CA GLY A 90 9.73 -51.02 -8.48
C GLY A 90 11.10 -50.60 -7.95
N GLU A 91 11.64 -51.32 -6.97
CA GLU A 91 12.85 -50.93 -6.22
C GLU A 91 14.05 -50.58 -7.10
N SER A 92 14.21 -51.30 -8.22
CA SER A 92 15.28 -51.09 -9.20
C SER A 92 15.18 -49.71 -9.90
N LYS A 93 13.96 -49.24 -10.16
CA LYS A 93 13.73 -47.90 -10.73
C LYS A 93 13.81 -46.81 -9.66
N LYS A 94 13.44 -47.10 -8.40
CA LYS A 94 13.69 -46.20 -7.24
C LYS A 94 15.18 -45.94 -7.02
N LYS A 95 16.03 -46.97 -7.13
CA LYS A 95 17.50 -46.82 -7.04
C LYS A 95 18.05 -45.92 -8.16
N LYS A 96 17.56 -46.08 -9.39
CA LYS A 96 17.92 -45.21 -10.53
C LYS A 96 17.44 -43.78 -10.35
N LEU A 97 16.21 -43.57 -9.88
CA LEU A 97 15.67 -42.24 -9.58
C LEU A 97 16.44 -41.54 -8.46
N LYS A 98 16.77 -42.25 -7.38
CA LYS A 98 17.57 -41.71 -6.26
C LYS A 98 18.97 -41.33 -6.69
N ALA A 99 19.60 -42.14 -7.56
CA ALA A 99 20.89 -41.80 -8.17
C ALA A 99 20.80 -40.58 -9.10
N ALA A 100 19.72 -40.45 -9.87
CA ALA A 100 19.49 -39.31 -10.76
C ALA A 100 19.21 -38.00 -9.98
N VAL A 101 18.44 -38.06 -8.89
CA VAL A 101 18.17 -36.90 -8.03
C VAL A 101 19.44 -36.43 -7.33
N ALA A 102 20.27 -37.35 -6.83
CA ALA A 102 21.57 -37.02 -6.23
C ALA A 102 22.55 -36.41 -7.25
N ALA A 103 22.53 -36.89 -8.50
CA ALA A 103 23.33 -36.30 -9.57
C ALA A 103 22.85 -34.88 -9.96
N ASN A 104 21.55 -34.62 -9.85
CA ASN A 104 20.98 -33.32 -10.20
C ASN A 104 21.18 -32.28 -9.07
N SER A 105 21.14 -32.68 -7.81
CA SER A 105 21.47 -31.80 -6.67
C SER A 105 22.95 -31.40 -6.69
N ALA A 106 23.86 -32.33 -7.02
CA ALA A 106 25.28 -32.02 -7.17
C ALA A 106 25.58 -31.10 -8.36
N LYS A 107 24.78 -31.17 -9.44
CA LYS A 107 24.89 -30.21 -10.56
C LYS A 107 24.30 -28.83 -10.26
N GLY A 108 23.34 -28.73 -9.32
CA GLY A 108 22.74 -27.47 -8.91
C GLY A 108 23.63 -26.61 -8.00
N GLU A 109 24.54 -27.23 -7.25
CA GLU A 109 25.47 -26.54 -6.35
C GLU A 109 26.72 -25.98 -7.06
N GLY A 110 27.03 -26.44 -8.29
CA GLY A 110 28.18 -25.97 -9.07
C GLY A 110 27.96 -24.68 -9.88
N ALA A 111 26.77 -24.06 -9.83
CA ALA A 111 26.44 -22.89 -10.65
C ALA A 111 26.35 -21.56 -9.86
N ALA A 112 26.64 -21.55 -8.55
CA ALA A 112 26.49 -20.37 -7.70
C ALA A 112 27.79 -19.64 -7.34
N GLU A 113 28.97 -20.12 -7.76
CA GLU A 113 30.26 -19.45 -7.52
C GLU A 113 30.99 -19.14 -8.83
N ALA A 114 30.47 -18.17 -9.59
CA ALA A 114 31.22 -17.44 -10.61
C ALA A 114 30.53 -16.09 -10.88
N ALA A 115 30.61 -15.16 -9.93
CA ALA A 115 30.36 -13.75 -10.21
C ALA A 115 31.64 -13.14 -10.82
N PRO A 116 31.61 -12.51 -12.00
CA PRO A 116 32.80 -11.94 -12.61
C PRO A 116 33.26 -10.70 -11.84
N ALA A 117 34.55 -10.70 -11.51
CA ALA A 117 35.26 -9.56 -10.96
C ALA A 117 35.10 -8.32 -11.85
N SER A 118 34.82 -7.19 -11.19
CA SER A 118 34.89 -5.84 -11.74
C SER A 118 36.29 -5.58 -12.32
N LYS A 119 36.36 -5.17 -13.59
CA LYS A 119 37.51 -4.46 -14.15
C LYS A 119 37.10 -3.01 -14.43
N SER A 120 37.97 -2.09 -13.96
CA SER A 120 38.24 -0.71 -14.42
C SER A 120 37.06 0.20 -14.72
#